data_AF-A0A2Y9K2F2-F1
#
_entry.id   AF-A0A2Y9K2F2-F1
#
_cell.length_a   1.000
_cell.length_b   1.000
_cell.length_c   1.000
_cell.angle_alpha   90.00
_cell.angle_beta   90.00
_cell.angle_gamma   90.00
#
_symmetry.space_group_name_H-M   'P 1'
#
loop_
_entity.id
_entity.type
_entity.pdbx_description
1 polymer ?
#
loop_
_entity_poly.entity_id
_entity_poly.type
_entity_poly.pdbx_seq_one_letter_code
_entity_poly.pdbx_strand_id
1 'polypeptide(L)'
;MPFAASLAELQAEASCPICLDYLRDPVTTDCGDNFCGSCIHQRWEDLQDILPCPVCFRHCLDRNFKRNVQLGHVTDLVQQLPARRSKWRLQEGKDLCEQHCQPLTLFCEKDLELLCPRCKVSSGHRGHPLTPIEGAAADHRKKLKSYNQPLKKQVEDTEKGNSPVD
;
A
#
# COMPACT_ATOMS: atom_id res chain seq x y z
N MET A 1 10.90 -5.86 -0.26
CA MET A 1 9.84 -5.08 0.42
C MET A 1 8.79 -6.05 0.95
N PRO A 2 8.72 -6.29 2.27
CA PRO A 2 7.85 -7.31 2.86
C PRO A 2 6.36 -7.08 2.56
N PHE A 3 5.91 -5.82 2.52
CA PHE A 3 4.52 -5.48 2.23
C PHE A 3 4.05 -5.86 0.82
N ALA A 4 4.92 -5.73 -0.19
CA ALA A 4 4.57 -6.09 -1.57
C ALA A 4 4.41 -7.61 -1.72
N ALA A 5 5.25 -8.40 -1.02
CA ALA A 5 5.13 -9.85 -0.97
C ALA A 5 3.84 -10.28 -0.24
N SER A 6 3.55 -9.71 0.94
CA SER A 6 2.32 -10.03 1.68
C SER A 6 1.03 -9.64 0.94
N LEU A 7 1.06 -8.56 0.14
CA LEU A 7 -0.09 -8.20 -0.70
C LEU A 7 -0.28 -9.22 -1.84
N ALA A 8 0.80 -9.66 -2.47
CA ALA A 8 0.74 -10.67 -3.53
C ALA A 8 0.22 -12.01 -2.99
N GLU A 9 0.69 -12.43 -1.80
CA GLU A 9 0.18 -13.61 -1.09
C GLU A 9 -1.33 -13.49 -0.83
N LEU A 10 -1.77 -12.36 -0.27
CA LEU A 10 -3.20 -12.12 0.00
C LEU A 10 -4.06 -12.09 -1.27
N GLN A 11 -3.53 -11.54 -2.37
CA GLN A 11 -4.20 -11.54 -3.67
C GLN A 11 -4.33 -12.96 -4.23
N ALA A 12 -3.29 -13.79 -4.08
CA ALA A 12 -3.33 -15.20 -4.47
C ALA A 12 -4.38 -15.99 -3.65
N GLU A 13 -4.45 -15.78 -2.33
CA GLU A 13 -5.46 -16.40 -1.46
C GLU A 13 -6.90 -15.97 -1.81
N ALA A 14 -7.08 -14.77 -2.36
CA ALA A 14 -8.38 -14.25 -2.81
C ALA A 14 -8.75 -14.67 -4.25
N SER A 15 -7.92 -15.48 -4.90
CA SER A 15 -8.08 -15.89 -6.30
C SER A 15 -8.67 -17.29 -6.42
N CYS A 16 -9.51 -17.49 -7.42
CA CYS A 16 -10.09 -18.77 -7.77
C CYS A 16 -9.05 -19.63 -8.49
N PRO A 17 -8.75 -20.86 -8.03
CA PRO A 17 -7.75 -21.72 -8.67
C PRO A 17 -8.21 -22.30 -10.02
N ILE A 18 -9.50 -22.15 -10.38
CA ILE A 18 -10.04 -22.63 -11.67
C ILE A 18 -9.92 -21.55 -12.75
N CYS A 19 -10.44 -20.34 -12.50
CA CYS A 19 -10.42 -19.25 -13.48
C CYS A 19 -9.23 -18.31 -13.36
N LEU A 20 -8.42 -18.45 -12.29
CA LEU A 20 -7.23 -17.64 -12.01
C LEU A 20 -7.53 -16.13 -11.89
N ASP A 21 -8.77 -15.80 -11.54
CA ASP A 21 -9.25 -14.44 -11.27
C ASP A 21 -9.78 -14.39 -9.84
N TYR A 22 -10.05 -13.19 -9.32
CA TYR A 22 -10.65 -13.00 -8.00
C TYR A 22 -11.93 -13.81 -7.83
N LEU A 23 -12.11 -14.37 -6.64
CA LEU A 23 -13.30 -15.14 -6.28
C LEU A 23 -14.58 -14.30 -6.44
N ARG A 24 -15.51 -14.77 -7.29
CA ARG A 24 -16.85 -14.19 -7.50
C ARG A 24 -17.90 -15.14 -6.98
N ASP A 25 -18.78 -14.63 -6.11
CA ASP A 25 -19.72 -15.45 -5.33
C ASP A 25 -19.05 -16.73 -4.78
N PRO A 26 -17.98 -16.59 -3.96
CA PRO A 26 -17.20 -17.74 -3.52
C PRO A 26 -18.05 -18.76 -2.77
N VAL A 27 -17.73 -20.02 -2.96
CA VAL A 27 -18.22 -21.15 -2.17
C VAL A 27 -17.04 -21.87 -1.53
N THR A 28 -17.26 -22.39 -0.33
CA THR A 28 -16.27 -23.21 0.39
C THR A 28 -16.73 -24.65 0.32
N THR A 29 -15.87 -25.51 -0.21
CA THR A 29 -16.10 -26.96 -0.27
C THR A 29 -15.87 -27.63 1.09
N ASP A 30 -16.32 -28.88 1.25
CA ASP A 30 -16.16 -29.64 2.51
C ASP A 30 -14.69 -29.86 2.91
N CYS A 31 -13.79 -29.83 1.92
CA CYS A 31 -12.36 -29.93 2.16
C CYS A 31 -11.69 -28.59 2.51
N GLY A 32 -12.45 -27.49 2.54
CA GLY A 32 -12.00 -26.15 2.92
C GLY A 32 -11.51 -25.27 1.76
N ASP A 33 -11.34 -25.82 0.56
CA ASP A 33 -10.91 -25.06 -0.62
C ASP A 33 -12.04 -24.17 -1.15
N ASN A 34 -11.68 -23.00 -1.68
CA ASN A 34 -12.61 -21.96 -2.12
C ASN A 34 -12.56 -21.77 -3.63
N PHE A 35 -13.74 -21.60 -4.24
CA PHE A 35 -13.89 -21.44 -5.69
C PHE A 35 -14.99 -20.41 -5.98
N CYS A 36 -14.98 -19.81 -7.16
CA CYS A 36 -16.18 -19.15 -7.66
C CYS A 36 -17.31 -20.20 -7.76
N GLY A 37 -18.53 -19.84 -7.36
CA GLY A 37 -19.67 -20.74 -7.44
C GLY A 37 -19.84 -21.32 -8.85
N SER A 38 -19.81 -20.47 -9.88
CA SER A 38 -19.93 -20.91 -11.27
C SER A 38 -18.80 -21.86 -11.70
N CYS A 39 -17.55 -21.57 -11.30
CA CYS A 39 -16.39 -22.37 -11.70
C CYS A 39 -16.46 -23.81 -11.17
N ILE A 40 -16.82 -23.99 -9.89
CA ILE A 40 -16.88 -25.34 -9.32
C ILE A 40 -18.11 -26.12 -9.84
N HIS A 41 -19.25 -25.44 -10.04
CA HIS A 41 -20.44 -26.07 -10.61
C HIS A 41 -20.17 -26.55 -12.04
N GLN A 42 -19.54 -25.71 -12.88
CA GLN A 42 -19.16 -26.09 -14.23
C GLN A 42 -18.16 -27.26 -14.23
N ARG A 43 -17.20 -27.26 -13.31
CA ARG A 43 -16.22 -28.34 -13.21
C ARG A 43 -16.84 -29.70 -12.84
N TRP A 44 -18.01 -29.69 -12.20
CA TRP A 44 -18.73 -30.87 -11.76
C TRP A 44 -20.01 -31.17 -12.54
N GLU A 45 -20.27 -30.45 -13.63
CA GLU A 45 -21.50 -30.57 -14.42
C GLU A 45 -21.74 -32.01 -14.90
N ASP A 46 -20.68 -32.68 -15.35
CA ASP A 46 -20.74 -34.06 -15.87
C ASP A 46 -20.48 -35.15 -14.82
N LEU A 47 -20.33 -34.78 -13.54
CA LEU A 47 -19.98 -35.72 -12.46
C LEU A 47 -21.21 -36.12 -11.63
N GLN A 48 -21.44 -37.43 -11.52
CA GLN A 48 -22.59 -37.97 -10.79
C GLN A 48 -22.23 -38.28 -9.32
N ASP A 49 -21.35 -39.26 -9.09
CA ASP A 49 -21.14 -39.82 -7.74
C ASP A 49 -19.86 -39.33 -7.04
N ILE A 50 -18.84 -38.98 -7.80
CA ILE A 50 -17.54 -38.57 -7.25
C ILE A 50 -17.31 -37.11 -7.63
N LEU A 51 -17.27 -36.25 -6.62
CA LEU A 51 -16.99 -34.82 -6.76
C LEU A 51 -15.59 -34.51 -6.20
N PRO A 52 -14.52 -34.68 -6.99
CA PRO A 52 -13.18 -34.41 -6.52
C PRO A 52 -12.93 -32.90 -6.46
N CYS A 53 -12.35 -32.42 -5.35
CA CYS A 53 -11.81 -31.08 -5.27
C CYS A 53 -10.72 -30.88 -6.34
N PRO A 54 -10.80 -29.83 -7.19
CA PRO A 54 -9.79 -29.57 -8.21
C PRO A 54 -8.37 -29.26 -7.69
N VAL A 55 -8.22 -28.96 -6.39
CA VAL A 55 -6.95 -28.59 -5.77
C VAL A 55 -6.34 -29.77 -5.01
N CYS A 56 -7.05 -30.28 -4.01
CA CYS A 56 -6.53 -31.32 -3.12
C CYS A 56 -6.97 -32.74 -3.48
N PHE A 57 -7.82 -32.91 -4.50
CA PHE A 57 -8.38 -34.19 -4.96
C PHE A 57 -9.18 -34.98 -3.92
N ARG A 58 -9.46 -34.40 -2.74
CA ARG A 58 -10.39 -34.98 -1.77
C ARG A 58 -11.80 -35.01 -2.33
N HIS A 59 -12.54 -36.06 -2.01
CA HIS A 59 -13.94 -36.20 -2.37
C HIS A 59 -14.80 -35.25 -1.53
N CYS A 60 -15.58 -34.41 -2.19
CA CYS A 60 -16.60 -33.54 -1.58
C CYS A 60 -17.94 -34.26 -1.55
N LEU A 61 -18.70 -34.05 -0.48
CA LEU A 61 -19.91 -34.82 -0.17
C LEU A 61 -21.15 -34.27 -0.88
N ASP A 62 -21.18 -32.98 -1.21
CA ASP A 62 -22.31 -32.32 -1.87
C ASP A 62 -21.84 -31.31 -2.92
N ARG A 63 -22.71 -31.01 -3.89
CA ARG A 63 -22.57 -29.92 -4.87
C ARG A 63 -23.31 -28.64 -4.46
N ASN A 64 -24.23 -28.73 -3.49
CA ASN A 64 -25.06 -27.61 -3.03
C ASN A 64 -24.36 -26.73 -2.00
N PHE A 65 -23.25 -26.11 -2.39
CA PHE A 65 -22.51 -25.24 -1.47
C PHE A 65 -23.26 -23.95 -1.14
N LYS A 66 -23.21 -23.59 0.14
CA LYS A 66 -23.59 -22.25 0.57
C LYS A 66 -22.51 -21.26 0.14
N ARG A 67 -22.95 -20.13 -0.40
CA ARG A 67 -22.05 -19.00 -0.69
C ARG A 67 -21.38 -18.50 0.59
N ASN A 68 -20.08 -18.26 0.51
CA ASN A 68 -19.29 -17.64 1.54
C ASN A 68 -19.30 -16.11 1.34
N VAL A 69 -20.38 -15.47 1.80
CA VAL A 69 -20.59 -14.02 1.64
C VAL A 69 -19.45 -13.20 2.25
N GLN A 70 -18.93 -13.63 3.41
CA GLN A 70 -17.82 -12.96 4.07
C GLN A 70 -16.55 -13.01 3.23
N LEU A 71 -16.22 -14.16 2.64
CA LEU A 71 -15.07 -14.27 1.74
C LEU A 71 -15.25 -13.39 0.49
N GLY A 72 -16.47 -13.31 -0.05
CA GLY A 72 -16.79 -12.38 -1.15
C GLY A 72 -16.44 -10.93 -0.77
N HIS A 73 -16.89 -10.47 0.40
CA HIS A 73 -16.55 -9.13 0.88
C HIS A 73 -15.04 -8.93 1.09
N VAL A 74 -14.32 -9.95 1.58
CA VAL A 74 -12.86 -9.90 1.73
C VAL A 74 -12.19 -9.75 0.37
N THR A 75 -12.60 -10.53 -0.63
CA THR A 75 -12.08 -10.44 -1.99
C THR A 75 -12.30 -9.06 -2.60
N ASP A 76 -13.48 -8.46 -2.42
CA ASP A 76 -13.78 -7.09 -2.87
C ASP A 76 -12.85 -6.05 -2.22
N LEU A 77 -12.55 -6.22 -0.93
CA LEU A 77 -11.61 -5.35 -0.22
C LEU A 77 -10.19 -5.50 -0.75
N VAL A 78 -9.73 -6.73 -0.98
CA VAL A 78 -8.40 -7.04 -1.52
C VAL A 78 -8.22 -6.43 -2.91
N GLN A 79 -9.22 -6.54 -3.78
CA GLN A 79 -9.21 -5.94 -5.12
C GLN A 79 -9.08 -4.40 -5.08
N GLN A 80 -9.61 -3.76 -4.05
CA GLN A 80 -9.55 -2.30 -3.87
C GLN A 80 -8.27 -1.78 -3.19
N LEU A 81 -7.44 -2.65 -2.58
CA LEU A 81 -6.21 -2.24 -1.89
C LEU A 81 -5.23 -1.45 -2.78
N PRO A 82 -4.98 -1.83 -4.06
CA PRO A 82 -4.12 -1.05 -4.96
C PRO A 82 -4.68 0.36 -5.23
N ALA A 83 -6.00 0.48 -5.46
CA ALA A 83 -6.67 1.74 -5.76
C ALA A 83 -6.76 2.67 -4.52
N ARG A 84 -6.90 2.11 -3.33
CA ARG A 84 -6.83 2.90 -2.09
C ARG A 84 -5.46 3.54 -1.96
N ARG A 85 -4.35 2.86 -2.22
CA ARG A 85 -3.01 3.49 -2.14
C ARG A 85 -2.85 4.69 -3.07
N SER A 86 -3.31 4.59 -4.31
CA SER A 86 -3.30 5.72 -5.25
C SER A 86 -4.25 6.83 -4.83
N LYS A 87 -5.43 6.50 -4.30
CA LYS A 87 -6.36 7.49 -3.75
C LYS A 87 -5.80 8.19 -2.50
N TRP A 88 -5.13 7.49 -1.59
CA TRP A 88 -4.46 8.13 -0.43
C TRP A 88 -3.32 9.05 -0.87
N ARG A 89 -2.55 8.68 -1.91
CA ARG A 89 -1.55 9.57 -2.53
C ARG A 89 -2.17 10.80 -3.19
N LEU A 90 -3.35 10.65 -3.80
CA LEU A 90 -4.01 11.72 -4.56
C LEU A 90 -4.94 12.61 -3.72
N GLN A 91 -5.52 12.10 -2.63
CA GLN A 91 -6.56 12.76 -1.84
C GLN A 91 -5.99 13.62 -0.70
N GLU A 92 -4.77 13.32 -0.20
CA GLU A 92 -4.13 14.12 0.86
C GLU A 92 -2.77 14.72 0.48
N GLY A 93 -2.18 14.38 -0.68
CA GLY A 93 -0.85 14.87 -1.06
C GLY A 93 0.26 14.53 -0.06
N LYS A 94 0.01 13.59 0.87
CA LYS A 94 0.95 13.16 1.91
C LYS A 94 1.70 11.93 1.44
N ASP A 95 3.02 12.02 1.47
CA ASP A 95 3.89 10.87 1.23
C ASP A 95 3.68 9.80 2.31
N LEU A 96 3.73 8.53 1.90
CA LEU A 96 3.51 7.39 2.80
C LEU A 96 4.86 6.76 3.15
N CYS A 97 5.02 6.36 4.41
CA CYS A 97 6.14 5.53 4.83
C CYS A 97 6.13 4.20 4.08
N GLU A 98 7.25 3.86 3.45
CA GLU A 98 7.35 2.64 2.65
C GLU A 98 7.24 1.36 3.48
N GLN A 99 7.71 1.40 4.74
CA GLN A 99 7.70 0.24 5.63
C GLN A 99 6.35 0.03 6.32
N HIS A 100 5.67 1.11 6.68
CA HIS A 100 4.48 1.04 7.55
C HIS A 100 3.18 1.42 6.83
N CYS A 101 3.24 1.96 5.61
CA CYS A 101 2.08 2.45 4.87
C CYS A 101 1.21 3.42 5.69
N GLN A 102 1.87 4.26 6.51
CA GLN A 102 1.24 5.33 7.27
C GLN A 102 1.73 6.68 6.73
N PRO A 103 0.91 7.75 6.82
CA PRO A 103 1.34 9.08 6.42
C PRO A 103 2.64 9.49 7.11
N LEU A 104 3.57 10.05 6.34
CA LEU A 104 4.72 10.75 6.89
C LEU A 104 4.24 12.06 7.49
N THR A 105 4.41 12.21 8.79
CA THR A 105 3.92 13.38 9.55
C THR A 105 4.98 13.96 10.48
N LEU A 106 6.13 13.28 10.62
CA LEU A 106 7.22 13.66 11.51
C LEU A 106 8.50 13.84 10.71
N PHE A 107 9.38 14.70 11.20
CA PHE A 107 10.73 14.92 10.71
C PHE A 107 11.73 14.61 11.84
N CYS A 108 12.74 13.80 11.54
CA CYS A 108 13.84 13.53 12.46
C CYS A 108 14.95 14.54 12.22
N GLU A 109 15.25 15.40 13.19
CA GLU A 109 16.27 16.44 13.01
C GLU A 109 17.69 15.88 12.98
N LYS A 110 17.90 14.73 13.63
CA LYS A 110 19.23 14.09 13.68
C LYS A 110 19.59 13.41 12.37
N ASP A 111 18.64 12.66 11.80
CA ASP A 111 18.88 11.85 10.61
C ASP A 111 18.45 12.56 9.32
N LEU A 112 17.72 13.69 9.44
CA LEU A 112 17.14 14.46 8.34
C LEU A 112 16.15 13.67 7.48
N GLU A 113 15.39 12.78 8.12
CA GLU A 113 14.43 11.89 7.46
C GLU A 113 12.97 12.20 7.83
N LEU A 114 12.05 11.92 6.90
CA LEU A 114 10.61 11.97 7.12
C LEU A 114 10.11 10.63 7.65
N LEU A 115 9.33 10.67 8.72
CA LEU A 115 8.89 9.50 9.47
C LEU A 115 7.37 9.46 9.62
N CYS A 116 6.82 8.25 9.70
CA CYS A 116 5.46 8.04 10.18
C CYS A 116 5.42 7.81 11.70
N PRO A 117 4.25 7.85 12.36
CA PRO A 117 4.12 7.64 13.80
C PRO A 117 4.68 6.30 14.31
N ARG A 118 4.73 5.26 13.44
CA ARG A 118 5.31 3.95 13.79
C ARG A 118 6.83 3.93 13.72
N CYS A 119 7.45 4.74 12.86
CA CYS A 119 8.91 4.84 12.83
C CYS A 119 9.48 5.47 14.10
N LYS A 120 8.71 6.30 14.83
CA LYS A 120 9.13 6.86 16.13
C LYS A 120 9.51 5.79 17.16
N VAL A 121 8.82 4.66 17.13
CA VAL A 121 9.02 3.57 18.10
C VAL A 121 10.03 2.52 17.62
N SER A 122 10.48 2.60 16.36
CA SER A 122 11.53 1.72 15.86
C SER A 122 12.87 2.05 16.54
N SER A 123 13.74 1.05 16.67
CA SER A 123 15.05 1.21 17.30
C SER A 123 15.93 2.26 16.60
N GLY A 124 15.72 2.49 15.30
CA GLY A 124 16.51 3.42 14.48
C GLY A 124 16.32 4.90 14.84
N HIS A 125 15.14 5.31 15.32
CA HIS A 125 14.86 6.71 15.68
C HIS A 125 14.42 6.88 17.15
N ARG A 126 14.65 5.85 17.96
CA ARG A 126 14.24 5.86 19.37
C ARG A 126 14.98 6.96 20.13
N GLY A 127 14.22 7.93 20.65
CA GLY A 127 14.78 9.04 21.42
C GLY A 127 15.43 10.15 20.57
N HIS A 128 15.32 10.10 19.25
CA HIS A 128 15.73 11.23 18.41
C HIS A 128 14.74 12.39 18.54
N PRO A 129 15.19 13.65 18.38
CA PRO A 129 14.31 14.82 18.31
C PRO A 129 13.43 14.73 17.05
N LEU A 130 12.11 14.67 17.27
CA LEU A 130 11.12 14.60 16.20
C LEU A 130 10.23 15.83 16.26
N THR A 131 10.04 16.49 15.12
CA THR A 131 9.13 17.63 14.95
C THR A 131 8.10 17.33 13.86
N PRO A 132 6.89 17.93 13.91
CA PRO A 132 5.96 17.84 12.78
C PRO A 132 6.57 18.44 11.52
N ILE A 133 6.28 17.85 10.36
CA ILE A 133 6.85 18.26 9.06
C ILE A 133 6.57 19.74 8.78
N GLU A 134 5.37 20.22 9.10
CA GLU A 134 4.97 21.61 8.86
C GLU A 134 5.84 22.58 9.67
N GLY A 135 6.13 22.22 10.92
CA GLY A 135 6.99 22.98 11.83
C GLY A 135 8.43 23.01 11.34
N ALA A 136 9.02 21.83 11.08
CA ALA A 136 10.36 21.71 10.53
C ALA A 136 10.50 22.50 9.22
N ALA A 137 9.53 22.37 8.31
CA ALA A 137 9.56 23.07 7.04
C ALA A 137 9.48 24.58 7.20
N ALA A 138 8.71 25.09 8.17
CA ALA A 138 8.67 26.53 8.46
C ALA A 138 10.04 27.05 8.93
N ASP A 139 10.69 26.32 9.84
CA ASP A 139 12.00 26.69 10.39
C ASP A 139 13.10 26.61 9.32
N HIS A 140 13.13 25.54 8.52
CA HIS A 140 14.07 25.39 7.42
C HIS A 140 13.88 26.46 6.33
N ARG A 141 12.63 26.79 5.97
CA ARG A 141 12.35 27.90 5.04
C ARG A 141 12.85 29.23 5.58
N LYS A 142 12.72 29.48 6.89
CA LYS A 142 13.22 30.70 7.52
C LYS A 142 14.75 30.78 7.46
N LYS A 143 15.45 29.70 7.81
CA LYS A 143 16.93 29.60 7.70
C LYS A 143 17.41 29.82 6.26
N LEU A 144 16.78 29.16 5.28
CA LEU A 144 17.12 29.34 3.87
C LEU A 144 16.96 30.79 3.42
N LYS A 145 15.85 31.45 3.78
CA LYS A 145 15.63 32.87 3.45
C LYS A 145 16.72 33.78 4.02
N SER A 146 17.18 33.54 5.26
CA SER A 146 18.26 34.35 5.86
C SER A 146 19.60 34.19 5.14
N TYR A 147 19.90 33.01 4.59
CA TYR A 147 21.12 32.83 3.79
C TYR A 147 20.99 33.38 2.37
N ASN A 148 19.81 33.28 1.77
CA ASN A 148 19.61 33.63 0.37
C ASN A 148 19.55 35.16 0.13
N GLN A 149 19.00 35.93 1.07
CA GLN A 149 18.91 37.40 0.95
C GLN A 149 20.27 38.10 0.78
N PRO A 150 21.29 37.84 1.62
CA PRO A 150 22.61 38.42 1.44
C PRO A 150 23.28 37.98 0.12
N LEU A 151 23.16 36.70 -0.23
CA LEU A 151 23.76 36.16 -1.46
C LEU A 151 23.17 36.82 -2.71
N LYS A 152 21.84 37.02 -2.78
CA LYS A 152 21.21 37.73 -3.89
C LYS A 152 21.74 39.16 -4.05
N LYS A 153 21.90 39.87 -2.93
CA LYS A 153 22.45 41.23 -2.94
C LYS A 153 23.89 41.24 -3.48
N GLN A 154 24.72 40.31 -3.04
CA GLN A 154 26.10 40.20 -3.53
C GLN A 154 26.17 39.94 -5.05
N VAL A 155 25.29 39.08 -5.57
CA VAL A 155 25.19 38.83 -7.02
C VAL A 155 24.81 40.12 -7.78
N GLU A 156 23.77 40.82 -7.33
CA GLU A 156 23.35 42.08 -7.96
C GLU A 156 24.44 43.17 -7.93
N ASP A 157 25.20 43.26 -6.83
CA ASP A 157 26.31 44.21 -6.69
C ASP A 157 27.47 43.87 -7.64
N THR A 158 27.77 42.58 -7.85
CA THR A 158 28.80 42.13 -8.81
C THR A 158 28.39 42.34 -10.27
N GLU A 159 27.11 42.22 -10.59
CA GLU A 159 26.59 42.47 -11.94
C GLU A 159 26.60 43.96 -12.30
N LYS A 160 26.31 44.84 -11.34
CA LYS A 160 26.35 46.31 -11.51
C LYS A 160 27.77 46.88 -11.53
N GLY A 161 28.72 46.22 -10.86
CA GLY A 161 30.12 46.64 -10.83
C GLY A 161 30.92 46.35 -12.11
N ASN A 162 30.38 45.58 -13.05
CA ASN A 162 31.04 45.17 -14.30
C ASN A 162 30.63 45.97 -15.54
N SER A 163 29.98 47.14 -15.39
CA SER A 163 29.73 48.03 -16.54
C SER A 163 31.07 48.57 -17.08
N PRO A 164 31.41 48.33 -18.37
CA PRO A 164 32.61 48.92 -18.98
C PRO A 164 32.48 50.44 -18.97
N VAL A 165 33.49 51.12 -18.45
CA VAL A 165 33.63 52.58 -18.61
C VAL A 165 34.17 52.79 -20.03
N ASP A 166 33.30 53.21 -20.95
CA ASP A 166 33.69 53.76 -22.26
C ASP A 166 34.39 55.12 -22.09
#